data_AF-A0A0M0I4J6-F1
#
_entry.id   AF-A0A0M0I4J6-F1
#
_cell.length_a   1.000
_cell.length_b   1.000
_cell.length_c   1.000
_cell.angle_alpha   90.00
_cell.angle_beta   90.00
_cell.angle_gamma   90.00
#
_symmetry.space_group_name_H-M   'P 1'
#
loop_
_entity.id
_entity.type
_entity.pdbx_description
1 polymer ?
#
loop_
_entity_poly.entity_id
_entity_poly.type
_entity_poly.pdbx_seq_one_letter_code
_entity_poly.pdbx_strand_id
1 'polypeptide(L)'
;MLKQQALPEKQLKTVQNANCVIMVPPKEFAFNAETAKDNEFQHKVNDTTEHIRLLAMQEFSIMVSELRQAGVQVVVFDYPLGDVETPDAVFPNNWFSTTAEGELFTFPMACTNRQHEVKPDALRSALEAAGREVKSVDSLTSYLDINAHLESTGVMVMDHINRTIYAALSQRCDREVLEDYAERIGYERVVSFQTALPSGKPIYHTNVMMAVGEGFCVICDEVIPEFERRFVLKSLAKDKQVISISLEQMNQFCGNILQLETINGDKVIAMSQSAYDAFSPAQRAQLSSHGRLMPFNVQTIENIGGGSVRCMLGEVFLPTRAPKL
;
A
#
# COMPACT_ATOMS: atom_id res chain seq x y z
N MET A 1 -28.73 -40.44 -22.08
CA MET A 1 -28.60 -39.17 -21.34
C MET A 1 -27.19 -39.09 -20.77
N LEU A 2 -26.32 -38.33 -21.41
CA LEU A 2 -24.96 -38.06 -20.95
C LEU A 2 -25.04 -37.03 -19.80
N LYS A 3 -24.59 -37.42 -18.61
CA LYS A 3 -24.37 -36.49 -17.50
C LYS A 3 -23.19 -35.59 -17.87
N GLN A 4 -23.45 -34.30 -18.06
CA GLN A 4 -22.40 -33.28 -18.05
C GLN A 4 -21.73 -33.31 -16.67
N GLN A 5 -20.48 -33.78 -16.62
CA GLN A 5 -19.60 -33.52 -15.49
C GLN A 5 -19.24 -32.03 -15.56
N ALA A 6 -19.74 -31.26 -14.60
CA ALA A 6 -19.21 -29.93 -14.34
C ALA A 6 -17.72 -30.07 -14.01
N LEU A 7 -16.88 -29.42 -14.82
CA LEU A 7 -15.45 -29.27 -14.51
C LEU A 7 -15.34 -28.51 -13.19
N PRO A 8 -14.48 -28.91 -12.25
CA PRO A 8 -14.30 -28.16 -11.02
C PRO A 8 -13.75 -26.77 -11.36
N GLU A 9 -14.43 -25.72 -10.91
CA GLU A 9 -13.89 -24.36 -10.91
C GLU A 9 -12.52 -24.41 -10.23
N LYS A 10 -11.46 -23.99 -10.94
CA LYS A 10 -10.17 -23.76 -10.33
C LYS A 10 -10.36 -22.66 -9.29
N GLN A 11 -10.44 -23.04 -8.01
CA GLN A 11 -10.29 -22.07 -6.93
C GLN A 11 -8.97 -21.33 -7.14
N LEU A 12 -9.06 -20.02 -7.35
CA LEU A 12 -7.89 -19.16 -7.40
C LEU A 12 -7.20 -19.28 -6.04
N LYS A 13 -5.93 -19.69 -6.05
CA LYS A 13 -5.14 -19.81 -4.83
C LYS A 13 -4.91 -18.39 -4.29
N THR A 14 -5.39 -18.11 -3.08
CA THR A 14 -5.08 -16.86 -2.39
C THR A 14 -3.58 -16.78 -2.12
N VAL A 15 -2.97 -15.66 -2.50
CA VAL A 15 -1.53 -15.37 -2.32
C VAL A 15 -1.38 -14.11 -1.48
N GLN A 16 -0.29 -14.02 -0.71
CA GLN A 16 0.00 -12.82 0.08
C GLN A 16 0.67 -11.72 -0.75
N ASN A 17 1.54 -12.10 -1.70
CA ASN A 17 2.41 -11.15 -2.37
C ASN A 17 1.90 -10.87 -3.77
N ALA A 18 1.80 -9.59 -4.11
CA ALA A 18 1.70 -9.20 -5.49
C ALA A 18 3.04 -9.45 -6.21
N ASN A 19 2.97 -9.90 -7.46
CA ASN A 19 4.11 -9.95 -8.38
C ASN A 19 4.12 -8.79 -9.38
N CYS A 20 3.10 -7.94 -9.31
CA CYS A 20 2.94 -6.75 -10.13
C CYS A 20 2.53 -5.58 -9.26
N VAL A 21 3.11 -4.42 -9.56
CA VAL A 21 2.82 -3.16 -8.89
C VAL A 21 2.56 -2.07 -9.91
N ILE A 22 1.66 -1.15 -9.56
CA ILE A 22 1.50 0.15 -10.19
C ILE A 22 2.43 1.14 -9.49
N MET A 23 3.16 1.91 -10.29
CA MET A 23 3.93 3.06 -9.81
C MET A 23 3.56 4.27 -10.65
N VAL A 24 3.45 5.44 -10.02
CA VAL A 24 3.01 6.68 -10.66
C VAL A 24 4.16 7.68 -10.74
N PRO A 25 4.50 8.20 -11.94
CA PRO A 25 5.59 9.16 -12.07
C PRO A 25 5.23 10.48 -11.37
N PRO A 26 6.14 11.07 -10.55
CA PRO A 26 5.90 12.27 -9.74
C PRO A 26 5.88 13.58 -10.57
N LYS A 27 5.04 13.66 -11.60
CA LYS A 27 4.98 14.80 -12.55
C LYS A 27 4.62 16.13 -11.90
N GLU A 28 3.73 16.08 -10.90
CA GLU A 28 3.21 17.25 -10.18
C GLU A 28 3.78 17.38 -8.76
N PHE A 29 4.76 16.53 -8.39
CA PHE A 29 5.22 16.38 -7.01
C PHE A 29 5.68 17.70 -6.40
N ALA A 30 5.19 17.97 -5.20
CA ALA A 30 5.43 19.17 -4.42
C ALA A 30 4.93 18.93 -2.99
N PHE A 31 5.27 19.83 -2.07
CA PHE A 31 4.68 19.84 -0.74
C PHE A 31 3.16 20.10 -0.84
N ASN A 32 2.34 19.22 -0.26
CA ASN A 32 0.89 19.35 -0.25
C ASN A 32 0.37 19.91 1.08
N ALA A 33 -0.13 21.15 1.05
CA ALA A 33 -0.65 21.82 2.24
C ALA A 33 -1.97 21.23 2.78
N GLU A 34 -2.75 20.49 1.96
CA GLU A 34 -3.98 19.85 2.43
C GLU A 34 -3.67 18.64 3.31
N THR A 35 -2.75 17.78 2.87
CA THR A 35 -2.31 16.58 3.61
C THR A 35 -1.39 16.90 4.78
N ALA A 36 -0.66 18.02 4.74
CA ALA A 36 0.23 18.39 5.84
C ALA A 36 -0.51 18.70 7.16
N LYS A 37 -1.84 18.84 7.13
CA LYS A 37 -2.67 19.10 8.32
C LYS A 37 -2.75 17.87 9.25
N ASP A 38 -2.71 16.68 8.67
CA ASP A 38 -2.88 15.40 9.34
C ASP A 38 -1.75 14.39 9.08
N ASN A 39 -0.82 14.67 8.13
CA ASN A 39 0.41 13.90 7.94
C ASN A 39 1.62 14.59 8.61
N GLU A 40 1.99 14.11 9.81
CA GLU A 40 3.14 14.63 10.57
C GLU A 40 4.52 14.31 9.94
N PHE A 41 4.56 13.50 8.87
CA PHE A 41 5.79 13.11 8.17
C PHE A 41 6.16 14.05 7.01
N GLN A 42 5.32 15.03 6.68
CA GLN A 42 5.62 16.01 5.62
C GLN A 42 6.45 17.19 6.15
N HIS A 43 7.51 17.53 5.44
CA HIS A 43 8.37 18.67 5.74
C HIS A 43 8.48 19.63 4.56
N LYS A 44 8.36 20.93 4.84
CA LYS A 44 8.60 21.97 3.85
C LYS A 44 10.10 22.19 3.71
N VAL A 45 10.62 21.99 2.49
CA VAL A 45 12.03 22.26 2.16
C VAL A 45 12.18 23.62 1.47
N ASN A 46 13.35 24.25 1.66
CA ASN A 46 13.72 25.49 0.98
C ASN A 46 14.39 25.17 -0.36
N ASP A 47 13.60 24.76 -1.34
CA ASP A 47 14.06 24.49 -2.71
C ASP A 47 12.99 24.90 -3.73
N THR A 48 13.35 24.94 -5.01
CA THR A 48 12.45 25.19 -6.12
C THR A 48 11.62 23.95 -6.46
N THR A 49 10.36 24.14 -6.83
CA THR A 49 9.46 23.05 -7.20
C THR A 49 10.01 22.26 -8.40
N GLU A 50 10.64 22.92 -9.36
CA GLU A 50 11.26 22.27 -10.52
C GLU A 50 12.40 21.33 -10.12
N HIS A 51 13.26 21.75 -9.18
CA HIS A 51 14.35 20.91 -8.70
C HIS A 51 13.82 19.72 -7.88
N ILE A 52 12.82 19.95 -7.03
CA ILE A 52 12.13 18.89 -6.27
C ILE A 52 11.54 17.83 -7.21
N ARG A 53 10.84 18.26 -8.27
CA ARG A 53 10.26 17.35 -9.27
C ARG A 53 11.33 16.57 -10.01
N LEU A 54 12.47 17.19 -10.34
CA LEU A 54 13.60 16.52 -10.98
C LEU A 54 14.18 15.40 -10.09
N LEU A 55 14.44 15.70 -8.82
CA LEU A 55 14.98 14.74 -7.86
C LEU A 55 14.00 13.58 -7.62
N ALA A 56 12.72 13.89 -7.35
CA ALA A 56 11.70 12.86 -7.16
C ALA A 56 11.54 11.96 -8.40
N MET A 57 11.60 12.53 -9.61
CA MET A 57 11.54 11.76 -10.85
C MET A 57 12.77 10.84 -11.01
N GLN A 58 13.95 11.29 -10.59
CA GLN A 58 15.17 10.48 -10.60
C GLN A 58 15.06 9.32 -9.61
N GLU A 59 14.66 9.58 -8.36
CA GLU A 59 14.43 8.55 -7.33
C GLU A 59 13.41 7.51 -7.81
N PHE A 60 12.27 7.97 -8.34
CA PHE A 60 11.25 7.13 -8.95
C PHE A 60 11.81 6.23 -10.07
N SER A 61 12.55 6.82 -11.02
CA SER A 61 13.06 6.11 -12.19
C SER A 61 14.08 5.03 -11.80
N ILE A 62 14.93 5.31 -10.80
CA ILE A 62 15.89 4.34 -10.25
C ILE A 62 15.13 3.17 -9.61
N MET A 63 14.16 3.45 -8.74
CA MET A 63 13.37 2.43 -8.07
C MET A 63 12.62 1.52 -9.06
N VAL A 64 12.00 2.11 -10.09
CA VAL A 64 11.34 1.35 -11.17
C VAL A 64 12.33 0.41 -11.88
N SER A 65 13.54 0.90 -12.18
CA SER A 65 14.57 0.11 -12.85
C SER A 65 15.03 -1.06 -11.98
N GLU A 66 15.33 -0.81 -10.70
CA GLU A 66 15.80 -1.83 -9.77
C GLU A 66 14.76 -2.90 -9.44
N LEU A 67 13.48 -2.53 -9.29
CA LEU A 67 12.37 -3.48 -9.13
C LEU A 67 12.23 -4.39 -10.37
N ARG A 68 12.32 -3.82 -11.57
CA ARG A 68 12.28 -4.59 -12.82
C ARG A 68 13.47 -5.54 -12.95
N GLN A 69 14.68 -5.08 -12.59
CA GLN A 69 15.88 -5.92 -12.57
C GLN A 69 15.76 -7.07 -11.57
N ALA A 70 15.07 -6.84 -10.44
CA ALA A 70 14.75 -7.86 -9.47
C ALA A 70 13.70 -8.89 -9.94
N GLY A 71 13.05 -8.66 -11.09
CA GLY A 71 12.02 -9.53 -11.64
C GLY A 71 10.62 -9.24 -11.12
N VAL A 72 10.35 -8.06 -10.54
CA VAL A 72 8.99 -7.60 -10.22
C VAL A 72 8.40 -6.92 -11.47
N GLN A 73 7.15 -7.22 -11.81
CA GLN A 73 6.46 -6.49 -12.87
C GLN A 73 6.08 -5.09 -12.38
N VAL A 74 6.59 -4.05 -13.04
CA VAL A 74 6.24 -2.65 -12.72
C VAL A 74 5.49 -2.03 -13.88
N VAL A 75 4.22 -1.72 -13.65
CA VAL A 75 3.37 -0.95 -14.55
C VAL A 75 3.49 0.52 -14.17
N VAL A 76 4.13 1.31 -15.01
CA VAL A 76 4.20 2.76 -14.83
C VAL A 76 2.88 3.34 -15.33
N PHE A 77 2.10 3.90 -14.42
CA PHE A 77 0.83 4.55 -14.75
C PHE A 77 1.06 6.03 -15.04
N ASP A 78 1.30 6.35 -16.31
CA ASP A 78 1.40 7.73 -16.77
C ASP A 78 0.01 8.37 -16.86
N TYR A 79 -0.51 8.81 -15.71
CA TYR A 79 -1.87 9.34 -15.57
C TYR A 79 -2.09 10.65 -16.36
N PRO A 80 -3.30 10.90 -16.88
CA PRO A 80 -3.60 12.18 -17.51
C PRO A 80 -3.68 13.31 -16.48
N LEU A 81 -3.01 14.44 -16.76
CA LEU A 81 -3.10 15.65 -15.93
C LEU A 81 -4.50 16.26 -16.03
N GLY A 82 -4.95 16.89 -14.95
CA GLY A 82 -6.22 17.61 -14.89
C GLY A 82 -6.03 19.10 -14.60
N ASP A 83 -7.14 19.79 -14.30
CA ASP A 83 -7.12 21.21 -13.95
C ASP A 83 -6.67 21.47 -12.50
N VAL A 84 -6.74 20.44 -11.65
CA VAL A 84 -6.31 20.47 -10.25
C VAL A 84 -5.03 19.65 -10.14
N GLU A 85 -3.95 20.28 -9.65
CA GLU A 85 -2.68 19.57 -9.42
C GLU A 85 -2.85 18.50 -8.32
N THR A 86 -2.18 17.36 -8.53
CA THR A 86 -2.19 16.21 -7.62
C THR A 86 -0.77 15.86 -7.14
N PRO A 87 -0.18 16.61 -6.19
CA PRO A 87 1.22 16.43 -5.79
C PRO A 87 1.53 15.04 -5.21
N ASP A 88 0.55 14.42 -4.54
CA ASP A 88 0.68 13.12 -3.88
C ASP A 88 0.32 11.93 -4.79
N ALA A 89 0.06 12.15 -6.09
CA ALA A 89 -0.28 11.08 -7.04
C ALA A 89 0.79 9.98 -7.12
N VAL A 90 2.03 10.27 -6.71
CA VAL A 90 3.14 9.30 -6.58
C VAL A 90 2.84 8.17 -5.58
N PHE A 91 1.79 8.29 -4.76
CA PHE A 91 1.33 7.29 -3.79
C PHE A 91 0.02 6.61 -4.25
N PRO A 92 0.07 5.75 -5.30
CA PRO A 92 -1.12 5.14 -5.90
C PRO A 92 -1.88 4.20 -4.97
N ASN A 93 -1.21 3.68 -3.95
CA ASN A 93 -1.74 2.64 -3.07
C ASN A 93 -2.94 3.11 -2.22
N ASN A 94 -3.22 4.41 -2.20
CA ASN A 94 -4.24 5.02 -1.36
C ASN A 94 -5.65 5.03 -1.98
N TRP A 95 -5.77 4.96 -3.31
CA TRP A 95 -7.07 5.21 -3.94
C TRP A 95 -7.66 4.01 -4.69
N PHE A 96 -6.90 2.93 -4.88
CA PHE A 96 -7.41 1.70 -5.49
C PHE A 96 -6.87 0.44 -4.82
N SER A 97 -7.54 -0.68 -5.09
CA SER A 97 -7.09 -2.05 -4.80
C SER A 97 -7.61 -2.98 -5.90
N THR A 98 -7.03 -4.19 -5.97
CA THR A 98 -7.49 -5.21 -6.93
C THR A 98 -7.60 -6.58 -6.27
N THR A 99 -8.47 -7.43 -6.80
CA THR A 99 -8.67 -8.81 -6.32
C THR A 99 -8.20 -9.84 -7.35
N ALA A 100 -7.95 -11.07 -6.89
CA ALA A 100 -7.54 -12.18 -7.77
C ALA A 100 -8.66 -12.58 -8.75
N GLU A 101 -9.90 -12.28 -8.38
CA GLU A 101 -11.11 -12.51 -9.13
C GLU A 101 -11.22 -11.58 -10.35
N GLY A 102 -10.44 -10.49 -10.38
CA GLY A 102 -10.35 -9.54 -11.49
C GLY A 102 -11.11 -8.24 -11.23
N GLU A 103 -11.34 -7.87 -9.97
CA GLU A 103 -12.08 -6.67 -9.62
C GLU A 103 -11.11 -5.52 -9.33
N LEU A 104 -11.48 -4.31 -9.75
CA LEU A 104 -10.79 -3.06 -9.43
C LEU A 104 -11.71 -2.20 -8.55
N PHE A 105 -11.28 -1.91 -7.32
CA PHE A 105 -12.01 -1.04 -6.40
C PHE A 105 -11.38 0.35 -6.35
N THR A 106 -12.21 1.38 -6.22
CA THR A 106 -11.79 2.76 -5.96
C THR A 106 -12.37 3.29 -4.66
N PHE A 107 -11.64 4.18 -3.99
CA PHE A 107 -11.91 4.53 -2.61
C PHE A 107 -12.10 6.03 -2.34
N PRO A 108 -12.87 6.41 -1.30
CA PRO A 108 -13.09 7.79 -0.90
C PRO A 108 -11.86 8.36 -0.18
N MET A 109 -11.14 9.27 -0.86
CA MET A 109 -9.95 9.95 -0.35
C MET A 109 -10.32 11.17 0.52
N ALA A 110 -9.62 11.39 1.64
CA ALA A 110 -9.99 12.42 2.60
C ALA A 110 -9.67 13.85 2.14
N CYS A 111 -8.54 14.04 1.47
CA CYS A 111 -8.12 15.36 0.96
C CYS A 111 -8.75 15.63 -0.41
N THR A 112 -9.23 16.86 -0.62
CA THR A 112 -10.01 17.20 -1.83
C THR A 112 -9.14 17.14 -3.08
N ASN A 113 -7.92 17.69 -3.01
CA ASN A 113 -7.01 17.60 -4.15
C ASN A 113 -6.66 16.15 -4.51
N ARG A 114 -6.51 15.27 -3.52
CA ARG A 114 -6.24 13.84 -3.71
C ARG A 114 -7.40 13.07 -4.33
N GLN A 115 -8.65 13.53 -4.19
CA GLN A 115 -9.78 12.91 -4.90
C GLN A 115 -9.64 13.01 -6.42
N HIS A 116 -8.89 14.00 -6.92
CA HIS A 116 -8.59 14.13 -8.36
C HIS A 116 -7.53 13.14 -8.86
N GLU A 117 -6.84 12.42 -7.97
CA GLU A 117 -5.93 11.30 -8.32
C GLU A 117 -6.70 10.08 -8.84
N VAL A 118 -7.98 9.96 -8.49
CA VAL A 118 -8.83 8.81 -8.81
C VAL A 118 -9.16 8.79 -10.30
N LYS A 119 -8.48 7.92 -11.06
CA LYS A 119 -8.60 7.81 -12.52
C LYS A 119 -8.86 6.35 -12.97
N PRO A 120 -10.02 5.77 -12.63
CA PRO A 120 -10.30 4.33 -12.80
C PRO A 120 -10.16 3.87 -14.26
N ASP A 121 -10.71 4.61 -15.23
CA ASP A 121 -10.67 4.21 -16.65
C ASP A 121 -9.25 4.21 -17.22
N ALA A 122 -8.44 5.20 -16.85
CA ALA A 122 -7.06 5.30 -17.28
C ALA A 122 -6.19 4.20 -16.63
N LEU A 123 -6.40 3.95 -15.33
CA LEU A 123 -5.73 2.85 -14.63
C LEU A 123 -6.09 1.49 -15.22
N ARG A 124 -7.39 1.25 -15.45
CA ARG A 124 -7.89 0.04 -16.10
C ARG A 124 -7.20 -0.18 -17.45
N SER A 125 -7.15 0.85 -18.29
CA SER A 125 -6.50 0.79 -19.59
C SER A 125 -5.01 0.43 -19.47
N ALA A 126 -4.30 1.01 -18.49
CA ALA A 126 -2.89 0.70 -18.24
C ALA A 126 -2.68 -0.75 -17.76
N LEU A 127 -3.55 -1.25 -16.87
CA LEU A 127 -3.53 -2.64 -16.38
C LEU A 127 -3.80 -3.64 -17.51
N GLU A 128 -4.85 -3.40 -18.30
CA GLU A 128 -5.20 -4.28 -19.43
C GLU A 128 -4.10 -4.30 -20.50
N ALA A 129 -3.47 -3.16 -20.79
CA ALA A 129 -2.31 -3.06 -21.67
C ALA A 129 -1.09 -3.83 -21.13
N ALA A 130 -0.94 -3.90 -19.80
CA ALA A 130 0.08 -4.69 -19.13
C ALA A 130 -0.28 -6.19 -18.98
N GLY A 131 -1.39 -6.63 -19.57
CA GLY A 131 -1.83 -8.03 -19.53
C GLY A 131 -2.48 -8.43 -18.21
N ARG A 132 -2.96 -7.46 -17.42
CA ARG A 132 -3.69 -7.68 -16.17
C ARG A 132 -5.17 -7.42 -16.42
N GLU A 133 -5.97 -8.48 -16.42
CA GLU A 133 -7.38 -8.40 -16.83
C GLU A 133 -8.26 -7.83 -15.71
N VAL A 134 -8.99 -6.75 -16.03
CA VAL A 134 -10.03 -6.18 -15.16
C VAL A 134 -11.39 -6.64 -15.66
N LYS A 135 -12.09 -7.44 -14.87
CA LYS A 135 -13.43 -7.98 -15.18
C LYS A 135 -14.55 -7.05 -14.73
N SER A 136 -14.37 -6.38 -13.59
CA SER A 136 -15.33 -5.43 -13.04
C SER A 136 -14.60 -4.28 -12.35
N VAL A 137 -15.31 -3.15 -12.27
CA VAL A 137 -14.88 -1.96 -11.53
C VAL A 137 -15.99 -1.61 -10.55
N ASP A 138 -15.64 -1.43 -9.28
CA ASP A 138 -16.56 -0.97 -8.24
C ASP A 138 -15.96 0.25 -7.51
N SER A 139 -16.80 1.03 -6.85
CA SER A 139 -16.42 2.27 -6.20
C SER A 139 -17.11 2.46 -4.86
N LEU A 140 -16.30 2.79 -3.86
CA LEU A 140 -16.75 3.28 -2.55
C LEU A 140 -16.72 4.81 -2.48
N THR A 141 -16.48 5.53 -3.58
CA THR A 141 -16.39 7.00 -3.57
C THR A 141 -17.68 7.71 -3.17
N SER A 142 -18.84 7.03 -3.25
CA SER A 142 -20.13 7.55 -2.79
C SER A 142 -20.16 7.87 -1.28
N TYR A 143 -19.28 7.26 -0.48
CA TYR A 143 -19.13 7.60 0.94
C TYR A 143 -18.61 9.02 1.19
N LEU A 144 -18.06 9.70 0.17
CA LEU A 144 -17.71 11.12 0.25
C LEU A 144 -18.94 12.00 0.55
N ASP A 145 -20.14 11.60 0.12
CA ASP A 145 -21.40 12.34 0.37
C ASP A 145 -21.73 12.48 1.86
N ILE A 146 -21.20 11.57 2.68
CA ILE A 146 -21.35 11.57 4.15
C ILE A 146 -20.03 11.83 4.89
N ASN A 147 -18.99 12.31 4.18
CA ASN A 147 -17.67 12.62 4.73
C ASN A 147 -17.00 11.41 5.42
N ALA A 148 -17.19 10.21 4.87
CA ALA A 148 -16.52 8.98 5.29
C ALA A 148 -15.45 8.58 4.28
N HIS A 149 -14.30 8.11 4.76
CA HIS A 149 -13.07 7.94 3.97
C HIS A 149 -12.42 6.58 4.22
N LEU A 150 -11.72 6.05 3.22
CA LEU A 150 -10.95 4.82 3.34
C LEU A 150 -9.79 4.86 2.34
N GLU A 151 -8.60 5.28 2.74
CA GLU A 151 -7.47 5.42 1.80
C GLU A 151 -6.75 4.09 1.49
N SER A 152 -7.53 3.12 1.01
CA SER A 152 -7.12 1.82 0.49
C SER A 152 -6.03 1.15 1.35
N THR A 153 -4.98 0.60 0.72
CA THR A 153 -3.86 -0.09 1.38
C THR A 153 -2.92 0.85 2.14
N GLY A 154 -3.20 2.17 2.14
CA GLY A 154 -2.58 3.09 3.10
C GLY A 154 -3.04 2.79 4.52
N VAL A 155 -4.34 2.56 4.68
CA VAL A 155 -4.98 2.31 5.98
C VAL A 155 -5.32 0.84 6.20
N MET A 156 -5.36 0.03 5.15
CA MET A 156 -5.61 -1.40 5.21
C MET A 156 -4.33 -2.21 5.01
N VAL A 157 -3.84 -2.85 6.07
CA VAL A 157 -2.76 -3.83 5.97
C VAL A 157 -3.38 -5.23 5.99
N MET A 158 -3.29 -5.92 4.85
CA MET A 158 -4.02 -7.16 4.61
C MET A 158 -3.12 -8.39 4.80
N ASP A 159 -3.60 -9.33 5.61
CA ASP A 159 -3.16 -10.72 5.59
C ASP A 159 -4.12 -11.48 4.67
N HIS A 160 -3.74 -11.59 3.40
CA HIS A 160 -4.57 -12.22 2.38
C HIS A 160 -4.76 -13.72 2.67
N ILE A 161 -3.74 -14.40 3.22
CA ILE A 161 -3.80 -15.83 3.55
C ILE A 161 -4.85 -16.10 4.62
N ASN A 162 -4.89 -15.28 5.66
CA ASN A 162 -5.91 -15.38 6.73
C ASN A 162 -7.18 -14.58 6.46
N ARG A 163 -7.28 -13.91 5.30
CA ARG A 163 -8.38 -12.99 4.95
C ARG A 163 -8.70 -12.00 6.08
N THR A 164 -7.64 -11.42 6.66
CA THR A 164 -7.73 -10.50 7.79
C THR A 164 -7.23 -9.13 7.39
N ILE A 165 -7.99 -8.08 7.69
CA ILE A 165 -7.55 -6.69 7.51
C ILE A 165 -7.20 -6.09 8.88
N TYR A 166 -5.99 -5.55 9.00
CA TYR A 166 -5.57 -4.76 10.15
C TYR A 166 -5.63 -3.27 9.79
N ALA A 167 -6.29 -2.47 10.63
CA ALA A 167 -6.47 -1.05 10.37
C ALA A 167 -6.44 -0.21 11.64
N ALA A 168 -5.54 0.78 11.68
CA ALA A 168 -5.60 1.88 12.61
C ALA A 168 -6.66 2.88 12.16
N LEU A 169 -7.64 3.16 13.01
CA LEU A 169 -8.70 4.12 12.69
C LEU A 169 -8.16 5.55 12.75
N SER A 170 -8.57 6.36 11.78
CA SER A 170 -8.10 7.74 11.60
C SER A 170 -9.10 8.52 10.75
N GLN A 171 -8.83 9.81 10.48
CA GLN A 171 -9.62 10.61 9.54
C GLN A 171 -9.69 9.98 8.12
N ARG A 172 -8.71 9.14 7.78
CA ARG A 172 -8.55 8.48 6.48
C ARG A 172 -9.02 7.02 6.49
N CYS A 173 -9.49 6.52 7.62
CA CYS A 173 -9.97 5.15 7.80
C CYS A 173 -11.23 5.13 8.67
N ASP A 174 -12.36 5.23 7.99
CA ASP A 174 -13.68 5.05 8.59
C ASP A 174 -13.99 3.55 8.76
N ARG A 175 -14.56 3.20 9.92
CA ARG A 175 -14.85 1.80 10.26
C ARG A 175 -15.97 1.21 9.39
N GLU A 176 -17.03 1.97 9.10
CA GLU A 176 -18.17 1.44 8.36
C GLU A 176 -17.78 1.17 6.90
N VAL A 177 -17.00 2.07 6.29
CA VAL A 177 -16.48 1.89 4.93
C VAL A 177 -15.51 0.72 4.86
N LEU A 178 -14.67 0.55 5.89
CA LEU A 178 -13.75 -0.59 6.01
C LEU A 178 -14.49 -1.92 6.09
N GLU A 179 -15.53 -2.00 6.91
CA GLU A 179 -16.35 -3.21 7.09
C GLU A 179 -17.12 -3.57 5.81
N ASP A 180 -17.72 -2.59 5.13
CA ASP A 180 -18.38 -2.78 3.82
C ASP A 180 -17.39 -3.32 2.78
N TYR A 181 -16.22 -2.68 2.64
CA TYR A 181 -15.21 -3.15 1.69
C TYR A 181 -14.76 -4.59 2.03
N ALA A 182 -14.49 -4.89 3.30
CA ALA A 182 -14.09 -6.22 3.73
C ALA A 182 -15.14 -7.27 3.38
N GLU A 183 -16.42 -6.99 3.57
CA GLU A 183 -17.52 -7.87 3.16
C GLU A 183 -17.53 -8.11 1.65
N ARG A 184 -17.42 -7.05 0.84
CA ARG A 184 -17.42 -7.12 -0.63
C ARG A 184 -16.31 -8.01 -1.19
N ILE A 185 -15.13 -7.98 -0.58
CA ILE A 185 -13.99 -8.80 -1.03
C ILE A 185 -13.87 -10.16 -0.30
N GLY A 186 -14.82 -10.49 0.57
CA GLY A 186 -14.85 -11.79 1.29
C GLY A 186 -13.83 -11.92 2.42
N TYR A 187 -13.47 -10.81 3.07
CA TYR A 187 -12.55 -10.76 4.21
C TYR A 187 -13.36 -10.76 5.51
N GLU A 188 -13.56 -11.95 6.06
CA GLU A 188 -14.45 -12.18 7.21
C GLU A 188 -13.95 -11.56 8.53
N ARG A 189 -12.69 -11.09 8.58
CA ARG A 189 -12.08 -10.58 9.80
C ARG A 189 -11.46 -9.20 9.61
N VAL A 190 -12.03 -8.21 10.28
CA VAL A 190 -11.46 -6.87 10.43
C VAL A 190 -10.96 -6.69 11.86
N VAL A 191 -9.68 -6.38 12.01
CA VAL A 191 -9.04 -5.99 13.28
C VAL A 191 -8.78 -4.49 13.21
N SER A 192 -9.81 -3.70 13.52
CA SER A 192 -9.68 -2.24 13.67
C SER A 192 -9.22 -1.88 15.08
N PHE A 193 -8.32 -0.90 15.22
CA PHE A 193 -7.81 -0.45 16.50
C PHE A 193 -7.52 1.05 16.52
N GLN A 194 -7.47 1.62 17.72
CA GLN A 194 -7.08 3.02 17.95
C GLN A 194 -5.56 3.14 18.07
N THR A 195 -5.04 4.32 17.76
CA THR A 195 -3.62 4.64 17.94
C THR A 195 -3.44 6.05 18.52
N ALA A 196 -2.31 6.30 19.16
CA ALA A 196 -1.94 7.62 19.64
C ALA A 196 -0.42 7.83 19.49
N LEU A 197 -0.06 8.86 18.73
CA LEU A 197 1.30 9.43 18.72
C LEU A 197 1.56 10.21 20.01
N PRO A 198 2.82 10.58 20.32
CA PRO A 198 3.12 11.47 21.44
C PRO A 198 2.39 12.82 21.39
N SER A 199 2.02 13.28 20.19
CA SER A 199 1.19 14.48 19.98
C SER A 199 -0.27 14.31 20.43
N GLY A 200 -0.70 13.08 20.73
CA GLY A 200 -2.08 12.70 21.05
C GLY A 200 -2.95 12.45 19.82
N LYS A 201 -2.43 12.65 18.61
CA LYS A 201 -3.14 12.36 17.36
C LYS A 201 -3.05 10.87 16.98
N PRO A 202 -4.06 10.33 16.28
CA PRO A 202 -3.95 9.00 15.70
C PRO A 202 -2.93 8.98 14.57
N ILE A 203 -2.38 7.79 14.30
CA ILE A 203 -1.60 7.55 13.08
C ILE A 203 -2.53 7.65 11.87
N TYR A 204 -2.12 8.42 10.87
CA TYR A 204 -2.98 8.69 9.72
C TYR A 204 -3.16 7.46 8.82
N HIS A 205 -2.09 6.67 8.60
CA HIS A 205 -2.07 5.45 7.78
C HIS A 205 -1.44 4.28 8.53
N THR A 206 -2.15 3.15 8.59
CA THR A 206 -1.68 1.90 9.22
C THR A 206 -0.36 1.40 8.63
N ASN A 207 -0.15 1.58 7.33
CA ASN A 207 1.05 1.10 6.63
C ASN A 207 2.34 1.85 7.02
N VAL A 208 2.26 2.91 7.83
CA VAL A 208 3.43 3.61 8.38
C VAL A 208 3.93 2.91 9.64
N MET A 209 3.02 2.30 10.41
CA MET A 209 3.33 1.61 11.65
C MET A 209 3.42 0.09 11.51
N MET A 210 2.93 -0.48 10.41
CA MET A 210 2.81 -1.92 10.28
C MET A 210 2.95 -2.41 8.84
N ALA A 211 3.55 -3.58 8.68
CA ALA A 211 3.55 -4.37 7.45
C ALA A 211 3.29 -5.85 7.75
N VAL A 212 2.61 -6.55 6.84
CA VAL A 212 2.37 -7.99 6.91
C VAL A 212 2.90 -8.66 5.64
N GLY A 213 3.77 -9.66 5.81
CA GLY A 213 4.21 -10.57 4.76
C GLY A 213 3.69 -12.00 5.00
N GLU A 214 4.18 -12.97 4.23
CA GLU A 214 3.74 -14.37 4.34
C GLU A 214 4.01 -14.98 5.71
N GLY A 215 5.22 -14.75 6.23
CA GLY A 215 5.70 -15.35 7.48
C GLY A 215 6.09 -14.35 8.57
N PHE A 216 5.93 -13.04 8.33
CA PHE A 216 6.34 -12.00 9.27
C PHE A 216 5.34 -10.87 9.34
N CYS A 217 5.40 -10.10 10.42
CA CYS A 217 4.87 -8.75 10.47
C CYS A 217 5.86 -7.81 11.14
N VAL A 218 5.93 -6.58 10.65
CA VAL A 218 6.58 -5.46 11.36
C VAL A 218 5.47 -4.64 12.01
N ILE A 219 5.66 -4.22 13.25
CA ILE A 219 4.65 -3.41 13.95
C ILE A 219 5.31 -2.49 15.01
N CYS A 220 4.91 -1.23 15.01
CA CYS A 220 5.11 -0.33 16.14
C CYS A 220 3.92 -0.50 17.08
N ASP A 221 3.98 -1.43 18.03
CA ASP A 221 2.83 -1.74 18.88
C ASP A 221 2.65 -0.74 20.03
N GLU A 222 3.68 0.05 20.35
CA GLU A 222 3.64 1.00 21.46
C GLU A 222 2.67 2.17 21.28
N VAL A 223 2.31 2.49 20.03
CA VAL A 223 1.28 3.50 19.68
C VAL A 223 -0.15 2.97 19.82
N ILE A 224 -0.33 1.68 20.06
CA ILE A 224 -1.65 1.07 20.29
C ILE A 224 -1.95 1.09 21.80
N PRO A 225 -3.15 1.55 22.22
CA PRO A 225 -3.58 1.45 23.61
C PRO A 225 -3.45 0.03 24.17
N GLU A 226 -3.00 -0.08 25.42
CA GLU A 226 -2.65 -1.37 26.04
C GLU A 226 -3.77 -2.43 25.94
N PHE A 227 -5.03 -2.00 26.10
CA PHE A 227 -6.19 -2.89 26.06
C PHE A 227 -6.44 -3.53 24.69
N GLU A 228 -6.09 -2.85 23.59
CA GLU A 228 -6.23 -3.38 22.21
C GLU A 228 -4.94 -4.08 21.75
N ARG A 229 -3.78 -3.59 22.19
CA ARG A 229 -2.45 -4.06 21.78
C ARG A 229 -2.29 -5.57 21.91
N ARG A 230 -2.71 -6.14 23.05
CA ARG A 230 -2.60 -7.59 23.29
C ARG A 230 -3.40 -8.41 22.28
N PHE A 231 -4.55 -7.91 21.86
CA PHE A 231 -5.39 -8.59 20.86
C PHE A 231 -4.74 -8.55 19.48
N VAL A 232 -4.24 -7.38 19.06
CA VAL A 232 -3.54 -7.20 17.77
C VAL A 232 -2.31 -8.11 17.70
N LEU A 233 -1.44 -8.06 18.71
CA LEU A 233 -0.23 -8.89 18.75
C LEU A 233 -0.54 -10.39 18.77
N LYS A 234 -1.57 -10.82 19.53
CA LYS A 234 -1.99 -12.23 19.54
C LYS A 234 -2.52 -12.68 18.18
N SER A 235 -3.24 -11.80 17.47
CA SER A 235 -3.76 -12.09 16.13
C SER A 235 -2.62 -12.31 15.13
N LEU A 236 -1.61 -11.44 15.16
CA LEU A 236 -0.43 -11.53 14.29
C LEU A 236 0.47 -12.72 14.63
N ALA A 237 0.77 -12.91 15.92
CA ALA A 237 1.63 -13.98 16.41
C ALA A 237 1.02 -15.39 16.27
N LYS A 238 -0.21 -15.50 15.78
CA LYS A 238 -0.85 -16.79 15.47
C LYS A 238 -0.02 -17.60 14.48
N ASP A 239 0.54 -16.93 13.48
CA ASP A 239 1.32 -17.58 12.40
C ASP A 239 2.41 -16.69 11.79
N LYS A 240 2.58 -15.45 12.26
CA LYS A 240 3.65 -14.55 11.80
C LYS A 240 4.74 -14.40 12.86
N GLN A 241 5.98 -14.27 12.40
CA GLN A 241 7.07 -13.73 13.20
C GLN A 241 6.84 -12.24 13.44
N VAL A 242 6.54 -11.85 14.67
CA VAL A 242 6.35 -10.44 15.05
C VAL A 242 7.70 -9.77 15.26
N ILE A 243 7.97 -8.74 14.46
CA ILE A 243 9.16 -7.89 14.53
C ILE A 243 8.70 -6.51 15.04
N SER A 244 8.84 -6.28 16.35
CA SER A 244 8.52 -4.99 16.93
C SER A 244 9.54 -3.93 16.52
N ILE A 245 9.04 -2.72 16.23
CA ILE A 245 9.84 -1.52 15.97
C ILE A 245 9.49 -0.41 16.97
N SER A 246 10.47 0.42 17.32
CA SER A 246 10.22 1.61 18.14
C SER A 246 9.50 2.70 17.34
N LEU A 247 8.99 3.72 18.04
CA LEU A 247 8.45 4.93 17.43
C LEU A 247 9.51 5.66 16.61
N GLU A 248 10.77 5.66 17.04
CA GLU A 248 11.88 6.24 16.27
C GLU A 248 12.08 5.50 14.95
N GLN A 249 12.04 4.16 14.96
CA GLN A 249 12.11 3.35 13.74
C GLN A 249 10.86 3.55 12.85
N MET A 250 9.68 3.67 13.45
CA MET A 250 8.45 4.02 12.73
C MET A 250 8.58 5.38 12.03
N ASN A 251 9.15 6.38 12.71
CA ASN A 251 9.45 7.70 12.15
C ASN A 251 10.52 7.68 11.06
N GLN A 252 11.25 6.57 10.91
CA GLN A 252 12.16 6.28 9.80
C GLN A 252 11.55 5.28 8.80
N PHE A 253 10.21 5.16 8.78
CA PHE A 253 9.45 4.33 7.86
C PHE A 253 9.72 2.81 7.93
N CYS A 254 10.22 2.28 9.06
CA CYS A 254 10.40 0.83 9.23
C CYS A 254 9.09 0.03 9.10
N GLY A 255 7.93 0.62 9.37
CA GLY A 255 6.64 -0.03 9.12
C GLY A 255 6.23 -0.01 7.64
N ASN A 256 6.79 0.88 6.83
CA ASN A 256 6.41 1.13 5.44
C ASN A 256 7.20 0.24 4.45
N ILE A 257 7.11 -1.07 4.66
CA ILE A 257 7.78 -2.08 3.82
C ILE A 257 6.77 -2.97 3.11
N LEU A 258 7.18 -3.59 2.00
CA LEU A 258 6.33 -4.49 1.22
C LEU A 258 7.08 -5.74 0.80
N GLN A 259 6.54 -6.92 1.11
CA GLN A 259 7.04 -8.17 0.55
C GLN A 259 6.37 -8.43 -0.81
N LEU A 260 7.17 -8.52 -1.86
CA LEU A 260 6.74 -8.79 -3.23
C LEU A 260 7.26 -10.15 -3.69
N GLU A 261 6.66 -10.67 -4.75
CA GLU A 261 7.12 -11.88 -5.43
C GLU A 261 7.68 -11.53 -6.82
N THR A 262 8.80 -12.14 -7.18
CA THR A 262 9.36 -12.01 -8.53
C THR A 262 8.63 -12.93 -9.50
N ILE A 263 8.80 -12.73 -10.80
CA ILE A 263 8.28 -13.65 -11.83
C ILE A 263 8.78 -15.11 -11.68
N ASN A 264 9.87 -15.33 -10.93
CA ASN A 264 10.43 -16.65 -10.67
C ASN A 264 9.92 -17.26 -9.35
N GLY A 265 9.10 -16.54 -8.58
CA GLY A 265 8.59 -16.97 -7.27
C GLY A 265 9.49 -16.61 -6.09
N ASP A 266 10.62 -15.91 -6.32
CA ASP A 266 11.48 -15.44 -5.24
C ASP A 266 10.82 -14.29 -4.47
N LYS A 267 11.11 -14.18 -3.17
CA LYS A 267 10.59 -13.10 -2.34
C LYS A 267 11.59 -11.97 -2.22
N VAL A 268 11.10 -10.74 -2.39
CA VAL A 268 11.86 -9.51 -2.13
C VAL A 268 11.10 -8.64 -1.14
N ILE A 269 11.80 -7.84 -0.35
CA ILE A 269 11.20 -6.91 0.60
C ILE A 269 11.64 -5.51 0.23
N ALA A 270 10.73 -4.75 -0.39
CA ALA A 270 10.93 -3.36 -0.75
C ALA A 270 10.82 -2.48 0.50
N MET A 271 11.81 -1.60 0.70
CA MET A 271 11.86 -0.64 1.80
C MET A 271 12.69 0.58 1.40
N SER A 272 12.57 1.69 2.13
CA SER A 272 13.49 2.81 1.91
C SER A 272 14.86 2.54 2.50
N GLN A 273 15.85 3.29 2.02
CA GLN A 273 17.19 3.32 2.61
C GLN A 273 17.13 3.77 4.08
N SER A 274 16.29 4.76 4.39
CA SER A 274 16.02 5.24 5.76
C SER A 274 15.53 4.10 6.68
N ALA A 275 14.54 3.32 6.23
CA ALA A 275 14.05 2.16 6.98
C ALA A 275 15.13 1.09 7.16
N TYR A 276 15.87 0.79 6.10
CA TYR A 276 16.95 -0.20 6.13
C TYR A 276 18.03 0.16 7.15
N ASP A 277 18.44 1.43 7.19
CA ASP A 277 19.48 1.93 8.10
C ASP A 277 18.98 1.99 9.54
N ALA A 278 17.71 2.32 9.75
CA ALA A 278 17.06 2.37 11.06
C ALA A 278 16.78 0.97 11.66
N PHE A 279 16.56 -0.06 10.84
CA PHE A 279 16.47 -1.43 11.34
C PHE A 279 17.77 -1.88 12.00
N SER A 280 17.66 -2.50 13.17
CA SER A 280 18.80 -3.13 13.82
C SER A 280 19.34 -4.30 12.97
N PRO A 281 20.62 -4.68 13.14
CA PRO A 281 21.18 -5.86 12.47
C PRO A 281 20.35 -7.14 12.70
N ALA A 282 19.78 -7.30 13.90
CA ALA A 282 18.91 -8.45 14.22
C ALA A 282 17.60 -8.42 13.44
N GLN A 283 16.92 -7.27 13.37
CA GLN A 283 15.68 -7.11 12.59
C GLN A 283 15.95 -7.33 11.09
N ARG A 284 17.05 -6.80 10.55
CA ARG A 284 17.45 -7.06 9.15
C ARG A 284 17.70 -8.55 8.88
N ALA A 285 18.35 -9.25 9.82
CA ALA A 285 18.58 -10.69 9.69
C ALA A 285 17.26 -11.48 9.73
N GLN A 286 16.32 -11.10 10.59
CA GLN A 286 14.98 -11.68 10.63
C GLN A 286 14.24 -11.46 9.31
N LEU A 287 14.16 -10.22 8.82
CA LEU A 287 13.51 -9.89 7.55
C LEU A 287 14.16 -10.61 6.36
N SER A 288 15.49 -10.71 6.33
CA SER A 288 16.23 -11.37 5.25
C SER A 288 15.91 -12.87 5.15
N SER A 289 15.40 -13.50 6.22
CA SER A 289 14.93 -14.89 6.16
C SER A 289 13.60 -15.06 5.39
N HIS A 290 12.87 -13.96 5.16
CA HIS A 290 11.59 -13.94 4.44
C HIS A 290 11.71 -13.39 3.01
N GLY A 291 12.86 -12.88 2.61
CA GLY A 291 13.10 -12.38 1.27
C GLY A 291 14.34 -11.49 1.17
N ARG A 292 14.80 -11.27 -0.06
CA ARG A 292 15.93 -10.37 -0.32
C ARG A 292 15.50 -8.93 -0.03
N LEU A 293 16.21 -8.26 0.89
CA LEU A 293 15.96 -6.84 1.18
C LEU A 293 16.36 -5.97 0.00
N MET A 294 15.51 -5.01 -0.35
CA MET A 294 15.72 -4.04 -1.41
C MET A 294 15.52 -2.63 -0.86
N PRO A 295 16.59 -1.99 -0.36
CA PRO A 295 16.55 -0.61 0.07
C PRO A 295 16.60 0.33 -1.14
N PHE A 296 15.68 1.29 -1.21
CA PHE A 296 15.63 2.33 -2.24
C PHE A 296 15.85 3.71 -1.62
N ASN A 297 16.70 4.53 -2.23
CA ASN A 297 16.83 5.91 -1.83
C ASN A 297 15.71 6.76 -2.46
N VAL A 298 14.73 7.13 -1.64
CA VAL A 298 13.57 7.96 -2.00
C VAL A 298 13.45 9.17 -1.06
N GLN A 299 14.60 9.70 -0.63
CA GLN A 299 14.69 10.71 0.42
C GLN A 299 13.89 11.99 0.11
N THR A 300 13.89 12.44 -1.14
CA THR A 300 13.11 13.62 -1.55
C THR A 300 11.61 13.35 -1.41
N ILE A 301 11.17 12.17 -1.86
CA ILE A 301 9.77 11.75 -1.76
C ILE A 301 9.33 11.61 -0.29
N GLU A 302 10.15 10.98 0.55
CA GLU A 302 9.88 10.82 1.99
C GLU A 302 9.74 12.16 2.69
N ASN A 303 10.73 13.04 2.53
CA ASN A 303 10.78 14.31 3.25
C ASN A 303 9.63 15.25 2.88
N ILE A 304 9.19 15.24 1.63
CA ILE A 304 8.23 16.22 1.11
C ILE A 304 6.80 15.66 1.11
N GLY A 305 6.63 14.40 0.69
CA GLY A 305 5.33 13.74 0.56
C GLY A 305 4.88 13.03 1.83
N GLY A 306 5.79 12.75 2.77
CA GLY A 306 5.48 12.07 4.04
C GLY A 306 5.00 10.62 3.86
N GLY A 307 5.28 10.03 2.70
CA GLY A 307 5.08 8.62 2.36
C GLY A 307 6.39 8.03 1.84
N SER A 308 6.54 6.71 1.95
CA SER A 308 7.79 6.00 1.59
C SER A 308 7.53 4.90 0.56
N VAL A 309 8.47 3.97 0.42
CA VAL A 309 8.52 2.93 -0.62
C VAL A 309 7.23 2.13 -0.73
N ARG A 310 6.61 1.70 0.37
CA ARG A 310 5.34 0.96 0.32
C ARG A 310 4.21 1.81 -0.27
N CYS A 311 4.17 3.11 0.05
CA CYS A 311 3.14 4.01 -0.48
C CYS A 311 3.27 4.20 -2.01
N MET A 312 4.49 4.16 -2.54
CA MET A 312 4.74 4.26 -3.98
C MET A 312 4.31 3.03 -4.79
N LEU A 313 3.89 1.95 -4.11
CA LEU A 313 3.61 0.63 -4.71
C LEU A 313 2.14 0.26 -4.55
N GLY A 314 1.37 0.40 -5.64
CA GLY A 314 0.00 -0.12 -5.71
C GLY A 314 0.00 -1.59 -6.11
N GLU A 315 -0.30 -2.49 -5.18
CA GLU A 315 -0.32 -3.94 -5.44
C GLU A 315 -1.39 -4.34 -6.47
N VAL A 316 -1.01 -5.22 -7.40
CA VAL A 316 -1.91 -5.76 -8.43
C VAL A 316 -2.06 -7.27 -8.26
N PHE A 317 -3.22 -7.68 -7.77
CA PHE A 317 -3.60 -9.10 -7.63
C PHE A 317 -4.40 -9.63 -8.83
N LEU A 318 -4.69 -8.77 -9.82
CA LEU A 318 -5.42 -9.14 -11.03
C LEU A 318 -4.80 -10.35 -11.75
N PRO A 319 -5.64 -11.22 -12.34
CA PRO A 319 -5.18 -12.36 -13.08
C PRO A 319 -4.35 -11.93 -14.30
N THR A 320 -3.28 -12.67 -14.57
CA THR A 320 -2.55 -12.53 -15.82
C THR A 320 -3.43 -13.05 -16.96
N ARG A 321 -3.49 -12.31 -18.07
CA ARG A 321 -4.22 -12.74 -19.26
C ARG A 321 -3.72 -14.11 -19.71
N ALA A 322 -4.58 -15.13 -19.65
CA ALA A 322 -4.24 -16.42 -20.21
C ALA A 322 -4.02 -16.25 -21.73
N PRO A 323 -2.99 -16.87 -22.32
CA PRO A 323 -2.88 -16.90 -23.77
C PRO A 323 -4.18 -17.52 -24.31
N LYS A 324 -4.89 -16.79 -25.18
CA LYS A 324 -6.02 -17.36 -25.92
C LYS A 324 -5.43 -18.49 -26.77
N LEU A 325 -5.75 -19.73 -26.40
CA LEU A 325 -5.48 -20.93 -27.21
C LEU A 325 -6.23 -20.86 -28.54
#